data_AF-A0A1H7IKZ1-F1
#
_entry.id   AF-A0A1H7IKZ1-F1
#
_cell.length_a   1.000
_cell.length_b   1.000
_cell.length_c   1.000
_cell.angle_alpha   90.00
_cell.angle_beta   90.00
_cell.angle_gamma   90.00
#
_symmetry.space_group_name_H-M   'P 1'
#
loop_
_entity.id
_entity.type
_entity.pdbx_description
1 polymer ?
#
loop_
_entity_poly.entity_id
_entity_poly.type
_entity_poly.pdbx_seq_one_letter_code
_entity_poly.pdbx_strand_id
1 'polypeptide(L)'
;MKPFSIVVTTALVVAIGWMLGPGAPWWLEHVDGVTSLTGKDLAAAVDAVRGRVLAVATGLAALGALFYTARNADTARRTFQLSERGHVTDRYGKAVEQLGSAQAPVRLGGLHALEQLAQDNPGPEFRQTVVDVICAYLRMPYTPPADATDPAEPAVPRAAVAGVSAPSTGRDPHEERQVRLTAQRILHAGTSSSLEMLGRSTGR
;
A
#
# COMPACT_ATOMS: atom_id res chain seq x y z
N MET A 1 11.41 12.15 -10.44
CA MET A 1 11.46 13.63 -10.56
C MET A 1 11.35 13.97 -12.03
N LYS A 2 10.30 14.70 -12.45
CA LYS A 2 9.99 14.86 -13.88
C LYS A 2 10.96 15.88 -14.50
N PRO A 3 11.70 15.53 -15.57
CA PRO A 3 12.72 16.39 -16.18
C PRO A 3 12.14 17.74 -16.61
N PHE A 4 10.86 17.77 -16.97
CA PHE A 4 10.13 18.97 -17.35
C PHE A 4 10.12 20.07 -16.28
N SER A 5 10.07 19.71 -14.98
CA SER A 5 10.00 20.71 -13.92
C SER A 5 11.35 21.40 -13.68
N ILE A 6 12.46 20.69 -13.89
CA ILE A 6 13.82 21.23 -13.77
C ILE A 6 14.10 22.16 -14.95
N VAL A 7 13.65 21.76 -16.15
CA VAL A 7 13.79 22.57 -17.38
C VAL A 7 13.03 23.90 -17.26
N VAL A 8 11.85 23.91 -16.64
CA VAL A 8 11.08 25.15 -16.45
C VAL A 8 11.75 26.08 -15.43
N THR A 9 12.25 25.57 -14.30
CA THR A 9 12.96 26.42 -13.32
C THR A 9 14.28 26.93 -13.85
N THR A 10 15.07 26.11 -14.55
CA THR A 10 16.34 26.58 -15.13
C THR A 10 16.10 27.57 -16.27
N ALA A 11 15.10 27.35 -17.13
CA ALA A 11 14.74 28.31 -18.18
C ALA A 11 14.31 29.66 -17.59
N LEU A 12 13.58 29.65 -16.48
CA LEU A 12 13.11 30.88 -15.83
C LEU A 12 14.26 31.65 -15.18
N VAL A 13 15.21 30.96 -14.54
CA VAL A 13 16.43 31.59 -13.98
C VAL A 13 17.33 32.16 -15.08
N VAL A 14 17.48 31.43 -16.19
CA VAL A 14 18.27 31.88 -17.35
C VAL A 14 17.61 33.08 -18.01
N ALA A 15 16.29 33.07 -18.21
CA ALA A 15 15.55 34.20 -18.79
C ALA A 15 15.65 35.46 -17.92
N ILE A 16 15.53 35.33 -16.59
CA ILE A 16 15.71 36.44 -15.65
C ILE A 16 17.14 36.98 -15.69
N GLY A 17 18.15 36.10 -15.72
CA GLY A 17 19.55 36.49 -15.83
C GLY A 17 19.88 37.19 -17.14
N TRP A 18 19.30 36.73 -18.25
CA TRP A 18 19.48 37.34 -19.57
C TRP A 18 18.82 38.72 -19.67
N MET A 19 17.64 38.86 -19.05
CA MET A 19 16.90 40.13 -18.99
C MET A 19 17.56 41.15 -18.06
N LEU A 20 18.22 40.71 -16.97
CA LEU A 20 19.00 41.59 -16.08
C LEU A 20 20.32 42.09 -16.68
N GLY A 21 20.90 41.33 -17.63
CA GLY A 21 22.18 41.65 -18.25
C GLY A 21 22.02 42.25 -19.65
N PRO A 22 22.30 41.49 -20.73
CA PRO A 22 22.34 42.01 -22.09
C PRO A 22 20.99 42.45 -22.67
N GLY A 23 19.86 42.01 -22.10
CA GLY A 23 18.52 42.32 -22.62
C GLY A 23 17.96 43.68 -22.22
N ALA A 24 18.47 44.30 -21.16
CA ALA A 24 17.99 45.59 -20.67
C ALA A 24 18.07 46.73 -21.71
N PRO A 25 19.18 46.94 -22.44
CA PRO A 25 19.24 47.98 -23.46
C PRO A 25 18.36 47.68 -24.68
N TRP A 26 18.24 46.41 -25.09
CA TRP A 26 17.44 46.02 -26.25
C TRP A 26 15.94 46.24 -26.04
N TRP A 27 15.46 46.02 -24.81
CA TRP A 27 14.05 46.21 -24.46
C TRP A 27 13.66 47.69 -24.30
N LEU A 28 14.58 48.51 -23.78
CA LEU A 28 14.39 49.95 -23.66
C LEU A 28 14.32 50.64 -25.04
N GLU A 29 15.06 50.12 -26.02
CA GLU A 29 15.09 50.68 -27.38
C GLU A 29 13.86 50.32 -28.21
N HIS A 30 13.24 49.14 -27.99
CA HIS A 30 12.11 48.67 -28.79
C HIS A 30 10.72 49.04 -28.25
N VAL A 31 10.59 49.31 -26.94
CA VAL A 31 9.27 49.47 -26.29
C VAL A 31 8.94 50.93 -25.96
N ASP A 32 9.92 51.80 -25.67
CA ASP A 32 9.64 53.16 -25.16
C ASP A 32 10.12 54.35 -26.03
N GLY A 33 11.01 54.17 -27.01
CA GLY A 33 11.32 55.26 -27.95
C GLY A 33 11.75 56.61 -27.33
N VAL A 34 12.36 56.63 -26.13
CA VAL A 34 12.83 57.86 -25.47
C VAL A 34 14.36 57.90 -25.47
N THR A 35 14.93 58.54 -26.48
CA THR A 35 16.35 58.92 -26.54
C THR A 35 16.56 60.33 -25.94
N SER A 36 16.46 60.47 -24.61
CA SER A 36 17.26 61.45 -23.83
C SER A 36 16.87 61.48 -22.36
N LEU A 37 17.53 60.71 -21.49
CA LEU A 37 17.56 61.01 -20.05
C LEU A 37 18.96 60.81 -19.48
N THR A 38 19.48 61.92 -18.96
CA THR A 38 20.81 62.16 -18.40
C THR A 38 21.11 61.26 -17.18
N GLY A 39 22.35 60.82 -17.04
CA GLY A 39 22.77 59.64 -16.27
C GLY A 39 22.49 59.55 -14.76
N LYS A 40 22.00 60.60 -14.09
CA LYS A 40 21.59 60.51 -12.67
C LYS A 40 20.13 60.07 -12.48
N ASP A 41 19.21 60.59 -13.31
CA ASP A 41 17.79 60.21 -13.25
C ASP A 41 17.54 58.85 -13.90
N LEU A 42 18.34 58.48 -14.91
CA LEU A 42 18.32 57.14 -15.49
C LEU A 42 18.74 56.07 -14.46
N ALA A 43 19.78 56.34 -13.66
CA ALA A 43 20.23 55.41 -12.62
C ALA A 43 19.15 55.22 -11.53
N ALA A 44 18.52 56.30 -11.08
CA ALA A 44 17.43 56.24 -10.08
C ALA A 44 16.18 55.51 -10.61
N ALA A 45 15.80 55.75 -11.88
CA ALA A 45 14.69 55.05 -12.52
C ALA A 45 14.97 53.55 -12.67
N VAL A 46 16.19 53.18 -13.07
CA VAL A 46 16.62 51.78 -13.20
C VAL A 46 16.60 51.06 -11.85
N ASP A 47 17.07 51.70 -10.77
CA ASP A 47 17.07 51.07 -9.44
C ASP A 47 15.66 50.93 -8.85
N ALA A 48 14.76 51.90 -9.09
CA ALA A 48 13.36 51.78 -8.71
C ALA A 48 12.62 50.65 -9.46
N VAL A 49 12.94 50.47 -10.74
CA VAL A 49 12.41 49.36 -11.55
C VAL A 49 12.96 48.02 -11.04
N ARG A 50 14.27 47.93 -10.76
CA ARG A 50 14.89 46.72 -10.18
C ARG A 50 14.24 46.28 -8.88
N GLY A 51 13.98 47.22 -7.96
CA GLY A 51 13.33 46.91 -6.69
C GLY A 51 11.94 46.31 -6.88
N ARG A 52 11.14 46.86 -7.79
CA ARG A 52 9.79 46.35 -8.09
C ARG A 52 9.82 44.98 -8.77
N VAL A 53 10.75 44.78 -9.72
CA VAL A 53 10.93 43.49 -10.39
C VAL A 53 11.35 42.41 -9.40
N LEU A 54 12.29 42.71 -8.49
CA LEU A 54 12.71 41.78 -7.44
C LEU A 54 11.56 41.43 -6.49
N ALA A 55 10.72 42.41 -6.11
CA ALA A 55 9.56 42.16 -5.25
C ALA A 55 8.54 41.23 -5.94
N VAL A 56 8.23 41.47 -7.22
CA VAL A 56 7.32 40.62 -8.00
C VAL A 56 7.89 39.22 -8.19
N ALA A 57 9.18 39.10 -8.51
CA ALA A 57 9.86 37.82 -8.66
C ALA A 57 9.83 37.00 -7.36
N THR A 58 10.05 37.66 -6.21
CA THR A 58 9.97 37.02 -4.90
C THR A 58 8.54 36.53 -4.60
N GLY A 59 7.52 37.33 -4.94
CA GLY A 59 6.12 36.94 -4.79
C GLY A 59 5.74 35.73 -5.65
N LEU A 60 6.18 35.70 -6.91
CA LEU A 60 5.95 34.57 -7.82
C LEU A 60 6.69 33.30 -7.35
N ALA A 61 7.92 33.44 -6.84
CA ALA A 61 8.66 32.33 -6.26
C ALA A 61 7.94 31.73 -5.03
N ALA A 62 7.41 32.58 -4.14
CA ALA A 62 6.65 32.14 -2.97
C ALA A 62 5.35 31.42 -3.36
N LEU A 63 4.62 31.95 -4.35
CA LEU A 63 3.43 31.30 -4.89
C LEU A 63 3.75 29.96 -5.58
N GLY A 64 4.86 29.90 -6.32
CA GLY A 64 5.36 28.67 -6.92
C GLY A 64 5.70 27.61 -5.86
N ALA A 65 6.37 28.01 -4.78
CA ALA A 65 6.68 27.13 -3.66
C ALA A 65 5.42 26.62 -2.95
N LEU A 66 4.43 27.49 -2.73
CA LEU A 66 3.13 27.13 -2.17
C LEU A 66 2.36 26.15 -3.07
N PHE A 67 2.29 26.42 -4.37
CA PHE A 67 1.62 25.55 -5.34
C PHE A 67 2.31 24.18 -5.43
N TYR A 68 3.65 24.15 -5.46
CA TYR A 68 4.42 22.92 -5.46
C TYR A 68 4.18 22.12 -4.17
N THR A 69 4.17 22.78 -3.01
CA THR A 69 3.90 22.16 -1.71
C THR A 69 2.48 21.58 -1.65
N ALA A 70 1.48 22.32 -2.12
CA ALA A 70 0.10 21.84 -2.19
C ALA A 70 -0.06 20.63 -3.11
N ARG A 71 0.58 20.64 -4.28
CA ARG A 71 0.58 19.50 -5.22
C ARG A 71 1.34 18.28 -4.67
N ASN A 72 2.39 18.50 -3.89
CA ASN A 72 3.16 17.42 -3.27
C ASN A 72 2.37 16.74 -2.13
N ALA A 73 1.56 17.49 -1.39
CA ALA A 73 0.71 16.97 -0.32
C ALA A 73 -0.33 15.95 -0.83
N ASP A 74 -0.90 16.16 -2.02
CA ASP A 74 -1.81 15.21 -2.66
C ASP A 74 -1.12 13.90 -3.06
N THR A 75 0.15 13.98 -3.46
CA THR A 75 0.95 12.80 -3.81
C THR A 75 1.31 12.00 -2.56
N ALA A 76 1.67 12.67 -1.46
CA ALA A 76 1.92 12.03 -0.17
C ALA A 76 0.69 11.27 0.34
N ARG A 77 -0.51 11.87 0.24
CA ARG A 77 -1.78 11.23 0.66
C ARG A 77 -2.07 9.93 -0.09
N ARG A 78 -1.79 9.87 -1.40
CA ARG A 78 -1.98 8.65 -2.21
C ARG A 78 -0.98 7.56 -1.84
N THR A 79 0.26 7.91 -1.52
CA THR A 79 1.29 6.95 -1.08
C THR A 79 0.92 6.32 0.26
N PHE A 80 0.37 7.09 1.21
CA PHE A 80 -0.06 6.53 2.50
C PHE A 80 -1.19 5.51 2.36
N GLN A 81 -2.21 5.80 1.53
CA GLN A 81 -3.34 4.88 1.31
C GLN A 81 -2.94 3.60 0.55
N LEU A 82 -1.97 3.69 -0.38
CA LEU A 82 -1.44 2.51 -1.08
C LEU A 82 -0.55 1.66 -0.17
N SER A 83 0.23 2.29 0.72
CA SER A 83 1.10 1.59 1.68
C SER A 83 0.28 0.76 2.68
N GLU A 84 -0.85 1.28 3.15
CA GLU A 84 -1.70 0.61 4.14
C GLU A 84 -2.38 -0.66 3.58
N ARG A 85 -2.87 -0.60 2.33
CA ARG A 85 -3.41 -1.79 1.63
C ARG A 85 -2.34 -2.81 1.25
N GLY A 86 -1.14 -2.33 0.90
CA GLY A 86 0.01 -3.20 0.61
C GLY A 86 0.41 -4.03 1.84
N HIS A 87 0.36 -3.43 3.02
CA HIS A 87 0.80 -4.09 4.26
C HIS A 87 -0.12 -5.25 4.69
N VAL A 88 -1.44 -5.12 4.50
CA VAL A 88 -2.40 -6.22 4.77
C VAL A 88 -2.17 -7.38 3.80
N THR A 89 -1.97 -7.07 2.52
CA THR A 89 -1.74 -8.09 1.48
C THR A 89 -0.43 -8.85 1.70
N ASP A 90 0.63 -8.15 2.11
CA ASP A 90 1.92 -8.76 2.45
C ASP A 90 1.83 -9.68 3.67
N ARG A 91 1.19 -9.22 4.75
CA ARG A 91 0.95 -10.05 5.95
C ARG A 91 0.10 -11.27 5.65
N TYR A 92 -0.94 -11.10 4.84
CA TYR A 92 -1.77 -12.21 4.35
C TYR A 92 -0.93 -13.21 3.56
N GLY A 93 -0.17 -12.75 2.57
CA GLY A 93 0.69 -13.60 1.74
C GLY A 93 1.70 -14.40 2.57
N LYS A 94 2.33 -13.74 3.56
CA LYS A 94 3.27 -14.39 4.48
C LYS A 94 2.61 -15.46 5.36
N ALA A 95 1.40 -15.21 5.85
CA ALA A 95 0.67 -16.19 6.65
C ALA A 95 0.25 -17.41 5.80
N VAL A 96 -0.16 -17.19 4.55
CA VAL A 96 -0.46 -18.27 3.59
C VAL A 96 0.79 -19.09 3.27
N GLU A 97 1.95 -18.45 3.08
CA GLU A 97 3.22 -19.13 2.85
C GLU A 97 3.62 -20.01 4.06
N GLN A 98 3.47 -19.49 5.28
CA GLN A 98 3.71 -20.24 6.52
C GLN A 98 2.85 -21.50 6.63
N LEU A 99 1.63 -21.48 6.09
CA LEU A 99 0.71 -22.62 6.07
C LEU A 99 1.21 -23.78 5.17
N GLY A 100 2.06 -23.47 4.18
CA GLY A 100 2.74 -24.46 3.34
C GLY A 100 3.96 -25.12 3.99
N SER A 101 4.40 -24.64 5.17
CA SER A 101 5.62 -25.13 5.82
C SER A 101 5.54 -26.61 6.22
N ALA A 102 6.67 -27.31 6.13
CA ALA A 102 6.81 -28.67 6.65
C ALA A 102 6.65 -28.74 8.18
N GLN A 103 7.02 -27.66 8.87
CA GLN A 103 7.03 -27.57 10.33
C GLN A 103 5.66 -27.17 10.89
N ALA A 104 5.07 -27.99 11.77
CA ALA A 104 3.76 -27.71 12.35
C ALA A 104 3.69 -26.40 13.17
N PRO A 105 4.71 -26.02 13.96
CA PRO A 105 4.71 -24.73 14.67
C PRO A 105 4.56 -23.53 13.73
N VAL A 106 5.17 -23.59 12.54
CA VAL A 106 5.08 -22.51 11.54
C VAL A 106 3.67 -22.44 10.95
N ARG A 107 3.03 -23.59 10.68
CA ARG A 107 1.64 -23.63 10.19
C ARG A 107 0.65 -23.11 11.23
N LEU A 108 0.85 -23.42 12.52
CA LEU A 108 0.05 -22.84 13.61
C LEU A 108 0.21 -21.32 13.69
N GLY A 109 1.43 -20.81 13.54
CA GLY A 109 1.70 -19.38 13.44
C GLY A 109 0.94 -18.73 12.28
N GLY A 110 0.95 -19.37 11.11
CA GLY A 110 0.20 -18.91 9.94
C GLY A 110 -1.32 -18.87 10.18
N LEU A 111 -1.89 -19.89 10.82
CA LEU A 111 -3.32 -19.92 11.16
C LEU A 111 -3.73 -18.78 12.11
N HIS A 112 -2.96 -18.54 13.17
CA HIS A 112 -3.25 -17.43 14.09
C HIS A 112 -2.99 -16.06 13.47
N ALA A 113 -2.01 -15.92 12.59
CA ALA A 113 -1.80 -14.70 11.83
C ALA A 113 -3.00 -14.41 10.91
N LEU A 114 -3.56 -15.42 10.24
CA LEU A 114 -4.78 -15.29 9.44
C LEU A 114 -6.00 -14.92 10.29
N GLU A 115 -6.17 -15.55 11.45
CA GLU A 115 -7.23 -15.23 12.41
C GLU A 115 -7.15 -13.77 12.86
N GLN A 116 -5.99 -13.32 13.33
CA GLN A 116 -5.78 -11.94 13.76
C GLN A 116 -6.01 -10.97 12.61
N LEU A 117 -5.52 -11.28 11.40
CA LEU A 117 -5.71 -10.41 10.24
C LEU A 117 -7.19 -10.29 9.84
N ALA A 118 -7.97 -11.35 9.98
CA ALA A 118 -9.42 -11.32 9.78
C ALA A 118 -10.18 -10.55 10.87
N GLN A 119 -9.66 -10.52 12.11
CA GLN A 119 -10.21 -9.72 13.20
C GLN A 119 -9.89 -8.22 13.01
N ASP A 120 -8.66 -7.90 12.63
CA ASP A 120 -8.20 -6.53 12.37
C ASP A 120 -8.90 -5.89 11.16
N ASN A 121 -9.39 -6.70 10.22
CA ASN A 121 -10.04 -6.27 8.97
C ASN A 121 -11.47 -6.85 8.88
N PRO A 122 -12.47 -6.23 9.52
CA PRO A 122 -13.81 -6.80 9.66
C PRO A 122 -14.66 -6.79 8.36
N GLY A 123 -14.07 -6.42 7.21
CA GLY A 123 -14.74 -6.46 5.92
C GLY A 123 -15.21 -7.88 5.58
N PRO A 124 -16.48 -8.10 5.21
CA PRO A 124 -17.02 -9.43 4.94
C PRO A 124 -16.23 -10.14 3.82
N GLU A 125 -15.81 -9.43 2.79
CA GLU A 125 -15.01 -9.98 1.69
C GLU A 125 -13.65 -10.53 2.14
N PHE A 126 -12.98 -9.85 3.07
CA PHE A 126 -11.67 -10.27 3.55
C PHE A 126 -11.78 -11.47 4.50
N ARG A 127 -12.80 -11.46 5.38
CA ARG A 127 -13.09 -12.60 6.26
C ARG A 127 -13.41 -13.86 5.45
N GLN A 128 -14.21 -13.74 4.40
CA GLN A 128 -14.48 -14.86 3.47
C GLN A 128 -13.20 -15.38 2.83
N THR A 129 -12.31 -14.49 2.38
CA THR A 129 -11.02 -14.87 1.77
C THR A 129 -10.16 -15.71 2.73
N VAL A 130 -10.09 -15.30 4.00
CA VAL A 130 -9.37 -16.07 5.03
C VAL A 130 -10.02 -17.43 5.29
N VAL A 131 -11.35 -17.47 5.38
CA VAL A 131 -12.11 -18.73 5.54
C VAL A 131 -11.86 -19.69 4.38
N ASP A 132 -11.81 -19.20 3.15
CA ASP A 132 -11.57 -20.00 1.96
C ASP A 132 -10.18 -20.66 1.99
N VAL A 133 -9.15 -19.95 2.42
CA VAL A 133 -7.80 -20.51 2.60
C VAL A 133 -7.77 -21.60 3.66
N ILE A 134 -8.38 -21.35 4.82
CA ILE A 134 -8.42 -22.35 5.90
C ILE A 134 -9.19 -23.60 5.44
N CYS A 135 -10.31 -23.42 4.74
CA CYS A 135 -11.07 -24.53 4.15
C CYS A 135 -10.27 -25.28 3.09
N ALA A 136 -9.51 -24.59 2.25
CA ALA A 136 -8.64 -25.22 1.27
C ALA A 136 -7.55 -26.05 1.95
N TYR A 137 -6.98 -25.55 3.05
CA TYR A 137 -6.02 -26.30 3.86
C TYR A 137 -6.60 -27.59 4.42
N LEU A 138 -7.80 -27.52 5.01
CA LEU A 138 -8.49 -28.69 5.57
C LEU A 138 -8.85 -29.73 4.51
N ARG A 139 -9.06 -29.33 3.25
CA ARG A 139 -9.34 -30.25 2.13
C ARG A 139 -8.11 -31.00 1.61
N MET A 140 -6.90 -30.62 2.02
CA MET A 140 -5.69 -31.34 1.58
C MET A 140 -5.65 -32.78 2.13
N PRO A 141 -5.03 -33.74 1.42
CA PRO A 141 -4.90 -35.12 1.87
C PRO A 141 -4.29 -35.22 3.27
N TYR A 142 -4.85 -36.08 4.13
CA TYR A 142 -4.38 -36.30 5.49
C TYR A 142 -4.67 -37.73 5.92
N THR A 143 -3.64 -38.40 6.45
CA THR A 143 -3.76 -39.71 7.08
C THR A 143 -3.80 -39.51 8.60
N PRO A 144 -4.92 -39.82 9.27
CA PRO A 144 -5.01 -39.66 10.72
C PRO A 144 -4.07 -40.63 11.46
N PRO A 145 -3.56 -40.25 12.66
CA PRO A 145 -2.78 -41.16 13.49
C PRO A 145 -3.63 -42.37 13.90
N ALA A 146 -3.00 -43.54 14.04
CA ALA A 146 -3.67 -44.82 14.29
C ALA A 146 -4.58 -44.80 15.53
N ASP A 147 -4.20 -44.03 16.55
CA ASP A 147 -4.94 -43.87 17.81
C ASP A 147 -6.26 -43.10 17.66
N ALA A 148 -6.51 -42.48 16.51
CA ALA A 148 -7.75 -41.76 16.22
C ALA A 148 -8.91 -42.69 15.75
N THR A 149 -8.70 -44.01 15.76
CA THR A 149 -9.74 -44.98 15.45
C THR A 149 -10.54 -45.30 16.72
N ASP A 150 -11.72 -44.68 16.87
CA ASP A 150 -12.73 -45.18 17.79
C ASP A 150 -13.11 -46.63 17.43
N PRO A 151 -13.30 -47.54 18.41
CA PRO A 151 -13.72 -48.91 18.14
C PRO A 151 -15.24 -48.97 17.90
N ALA A 152 -15.71 -48.57 16.71
CA ALA A 152 -16.95 -49.05 16.07
C ALA A 152 -17.35 -48.17 14.87
N GLU A 153 -16.84 -48.49 13.69
CA GLU A 153 -17.68 -48.53 12.48
C GLU A 153 -17.04 -49.53 11.51
N PRO A 154 -17.78 -50.52 10.98
CA PRO A 154 -17.23 -51.46 10.02
C PRO A 154 -16.78 -50.67 8.80
N ALA A 155 -15.49 -50.82 8.48
CA ALA A 155 -14.87 -50.26 7.29
C ALA A 155 -15.69 -50.62 6.05
N VAL A 156 -16.49 -49.66 5.57
CA VAL A 156 -16.89 -49.67 4.16
C VAL A 156 -15.57 -49.48 3.40
N PRO A 157 -15.13 -50.44 2.57
CA PRO A 157 -13.94 -50.24 1.77
C PRO A 157 -14.29 -49.19 0.73
N ARG A 158 -14.12 -47.90 1.07
CA ARG A 158 -13.95 -46.85 0.07
C ARG A 158 -12.68 -47.25 -0.65
N ALA A 159 -12.90 -47.85 -1.83
CA ALA A 159 -11.87 -48.24 -2.77
C ALA A 159 -10.75 -47.22 -2.70
N ALA A 160 -9.56 -47.71 -2.37
CA ALA A 160 -8.32 -47.01 -2.60
C ALA A 160 -8.30 -46.64 -4.08
N VAL A 161 -8.84 -45.47 -4.39
CA VAL A 161 -8.28 -44.67 -5.47
C VAL A 161 -6.85 -44.45 -4.99
N ALA A 162 -5.95 -45.25 -5.56
CA ALA A 162 -4.52 -45.05 -5.50
C ALA A 162 -4.23 -43.69 -6.14
N GLY A 163 -4.60 -42.64 -5.43
CA GLY A 163 -4.25 -41.27 -5.72
C GLY A 163 -2.78 -41.18 -5.43
N VAL A 164 -2.04 -40.69 -6.42
CA VAL A 164 -0.71 -40.10 -6.31
C VAL A 164 -0.40 -39.83 -4.85
N SER A 165 0.38 -40.72 -4.24
CA SER A 165 0.99 -40.47 -2.95
C SER A 165 1.80 -39.20 -3.16
N ALA A 166 1.23 -38.05 -2.78
CA ALA A 166 1.99 -36.83 -2.63
C ALA A 166 3.20 -37.23 -1.79
N PRO A 167 4.43 -36.87 -2.20
CA PRO A 167 5.62 -37.25 -1.45
C PRO A 167 5.33 -36.86 -0.01
N SER A 168 5.41 -37.85 0.89
CA SER A 168 5.27 -37.61 2.32
C SER A 168 6.40 -36.64 2.69
N THR A 169 6.13 -35.34 2.59
CA THR A 169 6.81 -34.35 3.41
C THR A 169 6.72 -34.96 4.80
N GLY A 170 7.87 -35.35 5.39
CA GLY A 170 7.96 -36.17 6.60
C GLY A 170 7.35 -35.48 7.81
N ARG A 171 6.04 -35.30 7.78
CA ARG A 171 5.22 -34.47 8.64
C ARG A 171 4.47 -35.40 9.55
N ASP A 172 4.65 -35.19 10.85
CA ASP A 172 4.06 -36.03 11.87
C ASP A 172 2.52 -35.97 11.80
N PRO A 173 1.81 -37.11 11.67
CA PRO A 173 0.34 -37.17 11.68
C PRO A 173 -0.32 -36.57 12.92
N HIS A 174 0.33 -36.63 14.09
CA HIS A 174 -0.18 -36.04 15.34
C HIS A 174 -0.09 -34.52 15.29
N GLU A 175 1.04 -33.98 14.83
CA GLU A 175 1.20 -32.54 14.65
C GLU A 175 0.23 -31.98 13.61
N GLU A 176 0.06 -32.69 12.49
CA GLU A 176 -0.92 -32.30 11.47
C GLU A 176 -2.36 -32.34 12.00
N ARG A 177 -2.68 -33.29 12.89
CA ARG A 177 -3.97 -33.33 13.60
C ARG A 177 -4.19 -32.05 14.40
N GLN A 178 -3.19 -31.63 15.16
CA GLN A 178 -3.26 -30.44 15.99
C GLN A 178 -3.50 -29.18 15.16
N VAL A 179 -2.78 -29.03 14.04
CA VAL A 179 -2.98 -27.89 13.11
C VAL A 179 -4.41 -27.86 12.58
N ARG A 180 -4.95 -29.02 12.17
CA ARG A 180 -6.31 -29.13 11.63
C ARG A 180 -7.39 -28.85 12.67
N LEU A 181 -7.21 -29.31 13.91
CA LEU A 181 -8.12 -28.98 15.02
C LEU A 181 -8.12 -27.47 15.33
N THR A 182 -6.95 -26.83 15.29
CA THR A 182 -6.85 -25.38 15.45
C THR A 182 -7.58 -24.64 14.34
N ALA A 183 -7.38 -25.05 13.08
CA ALA A 183 -8.10 -24.49 11.93
C ALA A 183 -9.63 -24.62 12.09
N GLN A 184 -10.13 -25.78 12.51
CA GLN A 184 -11.56 -26.00 12.77
C GLN A 184 -12.08 -25.10 13.89
N ARG A 185 -11.33 -24.96 14.99
CA ARG A 185 -11.70 -24.08 16.11
C ARG A 185 -11.86 -22.63 15.68
N ILE A 186 -10.92 -22.12 14.87
CA ILE A 186 -10.96 -20.75 14.33
C ILE A 186 -12.21 -20.54 13.47
N LEU A 187 -12.52 -21.49 12.59
CA LEU A 187 -13.73 -21.41 11.74
C LEU A 187 -15.01 -21.41 12.57
N HIS A 188 -15.11 -22.29 13.57
CA HIS A 188 -16.28 -22.35 14.45
C HIS A 188 -16.48 -21.04 15.22
N ALA A 189 -15.42 -20.48 15.81
CA ALA A 189 -15.48 -19.19 16.51
C ALA A 189 -15.88 -18.03 15.59
N GLY A 190 -15.43 -18.06 14.33
CA GLY A 190 -15.82 -17.05 13.33
C GLY A 190 -17.31 -17.11 12.98
N THR A 191 -17.88 -18.32 12.89
CA THR A 191 -19.30 -18.51 12.56
C THR A 191 -20.25 -18.08 13.68
N SER A 192 -19.95 -18.39 14.94
CA SER A 192 -20.77 -17.97 16.09
C SER A 192 -20.83 -16.45 16.19
N SER A 193 -19.68 -15.78 16.03
CA SER A 193 -19.57 -14.32 16.06
C SER A 193 -20.41 -13.65 14.97
N SER A 194 -20.43 -14.23 13.76
CA SER A 194 -21.26 -13.72 12.66
C SER A 194 -22.76 -13.88 12.90
N LEU A 195 -23.18 -14.99 13.53
CA LEU A 195 -24.59 -15.24 13.86
C LEU A 195 -25.09 -14.29 14.96
N GLU A 196 -24.28 -14.00 15.97
CA GLU A 196 -24.63 -13.01 17.01
C GLU A 196 -24.84 -11.61 16.44
N MET A 197 -24.02 -11.20 15.47
CA MET A 197 -24.14 -9.90 14.81
C MET A 197 -25.43 -9.79 13.97
N LEU A 198 -25.81 -10.86 13.26
CA LEU A 198 -27.06 -10.94 12.49
C LEU A 198 -28.30 -10.92 13.41
N GLY A 199 -28.25 -11.65 14.53
CA GLY A 199 -29.33 -11.64 15.53
C GLY A 199 -29.57 -10.27 16.14
N ARG A 200 -28.50 -9.52 16.42
CA ARG A 200 -28.58 -8.15 16.98
C ARG A 200 -29.16 -7.13 16.00
N SER A 201 -28.98 -7.33 14.69
CA SER A 201 -29.51 -6.44 13.65
C SER A 201 -31.01 -6.60 13.39
N THR A 202 -31.61 -7.74 13.74
CA THR A 202 -33.01 -8.06 13.40
C THR A 202 -33.97 -7.71 14.56
N GLY A 203 -33.44 -7.44 15.75
CA GLY A 203 -34.21 -7.14 16.96
C GLY A 203 -34.45 -5.65 17.25
N ARG A 204 -34.36 -4.77 16.24
CA ARG A 204 -34.58 -3.33 16.38
C ARG A 204 -35.59 -2.86 15.34
#